data_AF-A0A1V4Z123-F1
#
_entry.id   AF-A0A1V4Z123-F1
#
_cell.length_a   1.000
_cell.length_b   1.000
_cell.length_c   1.000
_cell.angle_alpha   90.00
_cell.angle_beta   90.00
_cell.angle_gamma   90.00
#
_symmetry.space_group_name_H-M   'P 1'
#
loop_
_entity.id
_entity.type
_entity.pdbx_description
1 polymer ?
#
loop_
_entity_poly.entity_id
_entity_poly.type
_entity_poly.pdbx_seq_one_letter_code
_entity_poly.pdbx_strand_id
1 'polypeptide(L)'
;MDFGGGNINIKMTLVVLTIFALTLPLSMNLVSAATSPSAVDQNLTVMTDQSSGQDLKTNLSTNQQNSLDQTINQESIKNQTTKIRAAGSETTSVGGNQITSAQLNDAASSVKTFVDANHRLPNYVTVAGLQITLPQFLELLSEGLLYINSGQTSSITVQEVSNPTNPYESVKSGNIQKTEYVQIAEKINTFVDANGRLPNYVSSSLGKIRYESLIYLYSKIVDFYGTNGRLPTYVSITAWTGLSSEGTTITDSSLQKYLQPTANCQSTSSTIKTLSTSITAGLTSTYGKAQAIFNWVRDNLSYSYYNNTKKGALGALSARSANCCDHSHLVIALARAAGIPGRYIHVYGHVYSQLYVDGKWYNADAINNSNYFGQAKSTSNILGTYAELPF
;
A
#
# COMPACT_ATOMS: atom_id res chain seq x y z
N MET A 1 -20.13 50.01 -34.15
CA MET A 1 -20.23 49.14 -32.96
C MET A 1 -18.97 48.31 -32.94
N ASP A 2 -18.06 48.70 -32.07
CA ASP A 2 -16.80 48.02 -31.77
C ASP A 2 -17.10 46.82 -30.88
N PHE A 3 -16.60 45.62 -31.24
CA PHE A 3 -16.31 44.55 -30.31
C PHE A 3 -15.16 43.69 -30.86
N GLY A 4 -14.04 43.76 -30.13
CA GLY A 4 -12.73 43.18 -30.40
C GLY A 4 -12.68 41.68 -30.71
N GLY A 5 -11.85 41.35 -31.71
CA GLY A 5 -11.35 40.01 -31.96
C GLY A 5 -10.14 39.70 -31.07
N GLY A 6 -10.29 38.70 -30.19
CA GLY A 6 -9.19 38.10 -29.44
C GLY A 6 -8.68 36.84 -30.15
N ASN A 7 -7.45 36.88 -30.64
CA ASN A 7 -6.74 35.71 -31.17
C ASN A 7 -6.41 34.73 -30.02
N ILE A 8 -6.96 33.51 -30.08
CA ILE A 8 -6.57 32.41 -29.18
C ILE A 8 -5.51 31.57 -29.91
N ASN A 9 -4.27 31.68 -29.43
CA ASN A 9 -3.12 30.92 -29.92
C ASN A 9 -3.10 29.54 -29.24
N ILE A 10 -3.63 28.50 -29.91
CA ILE A 10 -3.53 27.12 -29.42
C ILE A 10 -2.21 26.53 -29.91
N LYS A 11 -1.21 26.45 -29.03
CA LYS A 11 0.00 25.66 -29.28
C LYS A 11 -0.37 24.18 -29.33
N MET A 12 -0.36 23.61 -30.54
CA MET A 12 -0.53 22.19 -30.79
C MET A 12 0.81 21.49 -30.52
N THR A 13 0.97 20.91 -29.32
CA THR A 13 2.15 20.08 -29.00
C THR A 13 1.97 18.71 -29.64
N LEU A 14 2.70 18.48 -30.72
CA LEU A 14 2.80 17.19 -31.42
C LEU A 14 3.61 16.22 -30.55
N VAL A 15 2.98 15.17 -30.01
CA VAL A 15 3.70 14.08 -29.33
C VAL A 15 4.06 13.02 -30.37
N VAL A 16 5.35 12.95 -30.70
CA VAL A 16 5.92 11.92 -31.58
C VAL A 16 6.08 10.64 -30.78
N LEU A 17 5.34 9.60 -31.17
CA LEU A 17 5.39 8.27 -30.57
C LEU A 17 6.57 7.48 -31.17
N THR A 18 7.72 7.45 -30.49
CA THR A 18 8.84 6.57 -30.85
C THR A 18 8.55 5.14 -30.38
N ILE A 19 8.35 4.24 -31.34
CA ILE A 19 8.22 2.79 -31.13
C ILE A 19 9.61 2.21 -30.86
N PHE A 20 9.85 1.72 -29.64
CA PHE A 20 11.00 0.88 -29.33
C PHE A 20 10.64 -0.57 -29.65
N ALA A 21 11.17 -1.10 -30.75
CA ALA A 21 11.13 -2.54 -31.04
C ALA A 21 12.23 -3.24 -30.23
N LEU A 22 11.85 -3.95 -29.16
CA LEU A 22 12.74 -4.86 -28.46
C LEU A 22 12.85 -6.17 -29.25
N THR A 23 14.00 -6.39 -29.88
CA THR A 23 14.40 -7.71 -30.40
C THR A 23 15.05 -8.50 -29.28
N LEU A 24 14.44 -9.62 -28.88
CA LEU A 24 15.06 -10.60 -27.98
C LEU A 24 15.95 -11.56 -28.79
N PRO A 25 17.24 -11.74 -28.45
CA PRO A 25 17.97 -12.91 -28.92
C PRO A 25 17.62 -14.14 -28.07
N LEU A 26 17.30 -15.24 -28.73
CA LEU A 26 17.26 -16.58 -28.13
C LEU A 26 18.67 -16.98 -27.66
N SER A 27 18.80 -17.47 -26.43
CA SER A 27 19.89 -18.35 -26.05
C SER A 27 19.35 -19.51 -25.22
N MET A 28 19.23 -20.68 -25.86
CA MET A 28 19.01 -21.96 -25.20
C MET A 28 20.34 -22.43 -24.58
N ASN A 29 20.34 -22.74 -23.28
CA ASN A 29 21.37 -23.59 -22.68
C ASN A 29 20.69 -24.86 -22.15
N LEU A 30 20.96 -25.98 -22.83
CA LEU A 30 20.82 -27.33 -22.29
C LEU A 30 22.20 -27.77 -21.82
N VAL A 31 22.36 -28.14 -20.54
CA VAL A 31 23.30 -29.19 -20.13
C VAL A 31 22.69 -29.97 -18.96
N SER A 32 22.81 -31.29 -19.08
CA SER A 32 22.22 -32.36 -18.27
C SER A 32 22.92 -32.59 -16.92
N ALA A 33 22.16 -33.22 -16.01
CA ALA A 33 22.61 -33.79 -14.76
C ALA A 33 23.54 -35.01 -14.93
N ALA A 34 24.50 -35.19 -14.00
CA ALA A 34 25.01 -36.49 -13.57
C ALA A 34 25.76 -36.40 -12.21
N THR A 35 25.19 -37.07 -11.21
CA THR A 35 25.76 -37.94 -10.14
C THR A 35 27.20 -37.77 -9.58
N SER A 36 27.26 -37.89 -8.25
CA SER A 36 28.36 -37.95 -7.26
C SER A 36 29.13 -39.31 -7.21
N PRO A 37 29.95 -39.64 -6.17
CA PRO A 37 31.20 -39.04 -5.64
C PRO A 37 32.36 -40.09 -5.49
N SER A 38 33.59 -39.69 -5.11
CA SER A 38 34.46 -40.38 -4.09
C SER A 38 35.92 -39.89 -4.04
N ALA A 39 36.38 -39.71 -2.79
CA ALA A 39 37.72 -39.83 -2.16
C ALA A 39 39.03 -39.80 -2.97
N VAL A 40 40.07 -39.15 -2.42
CA VAL A 40 41.20 -39.80 -1.71
C VAL A 40 42.14 -38.76 -1.09
N ASP A 41 42.57 -39.13 0.11
CA ASP A 41 43.53 -38.60 1.08
C ASP A 41 44.98 -38.42 0.55
N GLN A 42 45.77 -37.56 1.21
CA GLN A 42 47.17 -37.80 1.65
C GLN A 42 47.82 -36.49 2.18
N ASN A 43 47.68 -36.30 3.49
CA ASN A 43 48.71 -36.01 4.48
C ASN A 43 50.14 -35.62 3.99
N LEU A 44 50.71 -34.50 4.48
CA LEU A 44 52.06 -34.51 5.09
C LEU A 44 52.31 -33.33 6.05
N THR A 45 52.88 -33.71 7.18
CA THR A 45 53.12 -32.99 8.44
C THR A 45 54.47 -32.23 8.43
N VAL A 46 54.72 -31.49 9.53
CA VAL A 46 56.04 -31.12 10.12
C VAL A 46 56.57 -29.75 9.68
N MET A 47 57.13 -28.85 10.50
CA MET A 47 57.18 -28.52 11.94
C MET A 47 58.01 -27.21 12.03
N THR A 48 57.97 -26.52 13.17
CA THR A 48 59.01 -25.63 13.77
C THR A 48 59.32 -24.31 13.02
N ASP A 49 59.68 -23.18 13.63
CA ASP A 49 60.15 -22.89 15.00
C ASP A 49 59.94 -21.39 15.35
N GLN A 50 60.26 -21.08 16.61
CA GLN A 50 60.03 -19.89 17.40
C GLN A 50 60.83 -18.60 17.07
N SER A 51 60.26 -17.50 17.58
CA SER A 51 60.89 -16.49 18.46
C SER A 51 61.41 -15.14 17.91
N SER A 52 61.02 -14.12 18.70
CA SER A 52 61.85 -13.02 19.26
C SER A 52 61.83 -11.63 18.60
N GLY A 53 61.13 -10.73 19.30
CA GLY A 53 61.58 -9.42 19.83
C GLY A 53 62.29 -8.38 18.94
N GLN A 54 61.81 -7.14 18.96
CA GLN A 54 62.49 -6.04 19.68
C GLN A 54 61.68 -4.75 19.76
N ASP A 55 61.86 -4.08 20.90
CA ASP A 55 61.40 -2.75 21.30
C ASP A 55 61.86 -1.60 20.39
N LEU A 56 61.11 -0.49 20.38
CA LEU A 56 61.72 0.85 20.44
C LEU A 56 60.76 1.85 21.14
N LYS A 57 61.21 2.36 22.29
CA LYS A 57 60.66 3.52 23.02
C LYS A 57 61.45 4.78 22.67
N THR A 58 60.76 5.91 22.50
CA THR A 58 61.20 7.29 22.86
C THR A 58 59.95 8.20 22.87
N ASN A 59 59.37 8.63 23.99
CA ASN A 59 59.73 9.69 24.98
C ASN A 59 59.40 11.16 24.60
N LEU A 60 58.54 11.76 25.45
CA LEU A 60 58.37 13.18 25.85
C LEU A 60 57.88 14.18 24.76
N SER A 61 57.01 15.16 25.03
CA SER A 61 56.83 15.96 26.24
C SER A 61 55.45 16.64 26.35
N THR A 62 55.15 17.04 27.58
CA THR A 62 54.01 17.76 28.16
C THR A 62 53.76 19.18 27.61
N ASN A 63 52.51 19.67 27.75
CA ASN A 63 52.23 20.98 28.37
C ASN A 63 50.73 21.12 28.74
N GLN A 64 50.47 21.31 30.04
CA GLN A 64 49.28 21.97 30.60
C GLN A 64 49.61 23.45 30.80
N GLN A 65 48.65 24.37 30.59
CA GLN A 65 48.24 25.36 31.59
C GLN A 65 47.12 26.31 31.11
N ASN A 66 46.11 26.47 31.98
CA ASN A 66 45.41 27.70 32.42
C ASN A 66 44.68 28.59 31.40
N SER A 67 43.60 29.32 31.71
CA SER A 67 42.58 29.39 32.77
C SER A 67 41.58 30.50 32.34
N LEU A 68 40.52 30.74 33.14
CA LEU A 68 39.59 31.91 33.18
C LEU A 68 38.20 31.71 32.57
N ASP A 69 37.32 31.16 33.43
CA ASP A 69 36.12 31.80 33.99
C ASP A 69 35.52 33.02 33.24
N GLN A 70 34.27 32.90 32.80
CA GLN A 70 33.26 33.95 33.04
C GLN A 70 31.83 33.41 32.92
N THR A 71 31.13 33.53 34.05
CA THR A 71 29.72 33.27 34.26
C THR A 71 28.88 34.45 33.77
N ILE A 72 27.85 34.24 32.94
CA ILE A 72 26.68 35.13 32.85
C ILE A 72 25.40 34.28 32.78
N ASN A 73 24.64 34.31 33.87
CA ASN A 73 23.20 34.03 33.90
C ASN A 73 22.45 35.30 33.50
N GLN A 74 21.57 35.25 32.49
CA GLN A 74 20.33 36.03 32.47
C GLN A 74 19.23 35.24 31.76
N GLU A 75 18.07 35.21 32.41
CA GLU A 75 16.85 34.51 32.02
C GLU A 75 16.12 35.15 30.83
N SER A 76 15.40 34.28 30.11
CA SER A 76 14.11 34.54 29.43
C SER A 76 14.06 35.46 28.21
N ILE A 77 13.98 34.86 27.01
CA ILE A 77 12.92 35.17 26.02
C ILE A 77 12.51 33.87 25.30
N LYS A 78 11.26 33.44 25.49
CA LYS A 78 10.58 32.45 24.65
C LYS A 78 10.19 33.11 23.33
N ASN A 79 10.64 32.59 22.18
CA ASN A 79 9.76 32.05 21.15
C ASN A 79 10.51 31.52 19.92
N GLN A 80 9.98 30.41 19.42
CA GLN A 80 10.50 29.51 18.41
C GLN A 80 10.54 30.10 16.99
N THR A 81 11.74 30.01 16.41
CA THR A 81 12.10 29.25 15.20
C THR A 81 11.30 29.45 13.91
N THR A 82 11.98 30.02 12.92
CA THR A 82 12.13 29.37 11.59
C THR A 82 13.33 29.97 10.85
N LYS A 83 14.38 29.16 10.62
CA LYS A 83 15.13 29.08 9.34
C LYS A 83 16.37 28.20 9.47
N ILE A 84 16.31 27.10 8.70
CA ILE A 84 17.35 26.55 7.82
C ILE A 84 18.80 26.61 8.33
N ARG A 85 19.36 25.43 8.61
CA ARG A 85 20.75 25.12 8.28
C ARG A 85 20.86 23.68 7.77
N ALA A 86 21.51 23.55 6.61
CA ALA A 86 22.08 22.30 6.12
C ALA A 86 23.58 22.30 6.45
N ALA A 87 24.08 21.16 6.92
CA ALA A 87 25.47 20.64 6.92
C ALA A 87 25.39 19.40 7.82
N GLY A 88 25.63 18.19 7.35
CA GLY A 88 26.96 17.71 6.98
C GLY A 88 27.29 16.57 7.95
N SER A 89 27.20 15.35 7.43
CA SER A 89 27.73 14.07 7.94
C SER A 89 28.13 13.96 9.42
N GLU A 90 27.32 13.22 10.16
CA GLU A 90 27.84 12.15 11.02
C GLU A 90 27.21 10.84 10.54
N THR A 91 27.74 10.27 9.46
CA THR A 91 27.67 8.82 9.26
C THR A 91 28.56 8.15 10.30
N THR A 92 28.05 8.01 11.51
CA THR A 92 28.42 6.88 12.36
C THR A 92 27.66 5.68 11.79
N SER A 93 28.34 4.99 10.88
CA SER A 93 27.97 3.65 10.43
C SER A 93 27.90 2.75 11.67
N VAL A 94 26.70 2.61 12.22
CA VAL A 94 26.37 1.56 13.19
C VAL A 94 25.55 0.52 12.42
N GLY A 95 26.15 -0.67 12.29
CA GLY A 95 25.66 -1.91 11.66
C GLY A 95 24.33 -1.82 10.91
N GLY A 96 24.39 -1.96 9.57
CA GLY A 96 23.29 -1.74 8.62
C GLY A 96 22.00 -2.55 8.79
N ASN A 97 21.79 -3.23 9.92
CA ASN A 97 20.55 -3.91 10.30
C ASN A 97 20.04 -3.48 11.69
N GLN A 98 20.53 -2.40 12.32
CA GLN A 98 20.04 -1.93 13.62
C GLN A 98 19.17 -0.68 13.48
N ILE A 99 18.01 -0.69 14.14
CA ILE A 99 16.99 0.36 14.09
C ILE A 99 16.87 1.01 15.48
N THR A 100 17.06 2.32 15.54
CA THR A 100 16.83 3.12 16.76
C THR A 100 15.34 3.37 17.01
N SER A 101 14.98 3.69 18.25
CA SER A 101 13.60 4.07 18.60
C SER A 101 13.09 5.30 17.81
N ALA A 102 13.96 6.26 17.52
CA ALA A 102 13.62 7.44 16.72
C ALA A 102 13.27 7.05 15.27
N GLN A 103 14.12 6.23 14.63
CA GLN A 103 13.87 5.76 13.27
C GLN A 103 12.60 4.91 13.17
N LEU A 104 12.33 4.08 14.19
CA LEU A 104 11.10 3.29 14.27
C LEU A 104 9.87 4.19 14.43
N ASN A 105 9.95 5.25 15.24
CA ASN A 105 8.86 6.23 15.40
C ASN A 105 8.55 6.96 14.09
N ASP A 106 9.57 7.42 13.36
CA ASP A 106 9.38 8.10 12.06
C ASP A 106 8.72 7.17 11.03
N ALA A 107 9.14 5.91 11.00
CA ALA A 107 8.55 4.89 10.16
C ALA A 107 7.10 4.58 10.53
N ALA A 108 6.80 4.39 11.82
CA ALA A 108 5.46 4.17 12.34
C ALA A 108 4.52 5.34 12.01
N SER A 109 4.98 6.58 12.18
CA SER A 109 4.22 7.78 11.83
C SER A 109 3.92 7.85 10.33
N SER A 110 4.91 7.52 9.50
CA SER A 110 4.77 7.47 8.04
C SER A 110 3.75 6.41 7.60
N VAL A 111 3.82 5.19 8.17
CA VAL A 111 2.89 4.10 7.85
C VAL A 111 1.47 4.42 8.31
N LYS A 112 1.30 4.93 9.54
CA LYS A 112 0.00 5.38 10.03
C LYS A 112 -0.61 6.42 9.08
N THR A 113 0.14 7.47 8.75
CA THR A 113 -0.32 8.52 7.83
C THR A 113 -0.68 7.95 6.46
N PHE A 114 0.12 7.02 5.95
CA PHE A 114 -0.17 6.35 4.69
C PHE A 114 -1.47 5.55 4.76
N VAL A 115 -1.69 4.74 5.79
CA VAL A 115 -2.91 3.95 5.96
C VAL A 115 -4.13 4.85 6.13
N ASP A 116 -4.02 5.93 6.89
CA ASP A 116 -5.09 6.90 7.09
C ASP A 116 -5.52 7.54 5.77
N ALA A 117 -4.56 7.86 4.89
CA ALA A 117 -4.82 8.51 3.61
C ALA A 117 -5.19 7.54 2.47
N ASN A 118 -4.64 6.32 2.48
CA ASN A 118 -4.72 5.40 1.34
C ASN A 118 -5.54 4.15 1.64
N HIS A 119 -5.94 3.94 2.89
CA HIS A 119 -6.76 2.79 3.30
C HIS A 119 -6.14 1.46 2.82
N ARG A 120 -4.80 1.36 2.87
CA ARG A 120 -4.02 0.19 2.47
C ARG A 120 -2.65 0.24 3.14
N LEU A 121 -1.94 -0.88 3.21
CA LEU A 121 -0.54 -0.90 3.65
C LEU A 121 0.38 -0.52 2.50
N PRO A 122 1.55 0.08 2.78
CA PRO A 122 2.58 0.23 1.75
C PRO A 122 3.17 -1.15 1.39
N ASN A 123 3.82 -1.26 0.23
CA ASN A 123 4.47 -2.52 -0.18
C ASN A 123 5.67 -2.89 0.71
N TYR A 124 6.35 -1.88 1.23
CA TYR A 124 7.48 -1.96 2.15
C TYR A 124 7.59 -0.64 2.92
N VAL A 125 8.38 -0.61 3.97
CA VAL A 125 8.64 0.58 4.78
C VAL A 125 10.12 0.94 4.66
N THR A 126 10.44 2.21 4.48
CA THR A 126 11.85 2.65 4.48
C THR A 126 12.23 3.05 5.89
N VAL A 127 13.21 2.38 6.50
CA VAL A 127 13.70 2.68 7.85
C VAL A 127 15.22 2.73 7.82
N ALA A 128 15.83 3.84 8.28
CA ALA A 128 17.28 4.04 8.22
C ALA A 128 17.90 3.83 6.82
N GLY A 129 17.13 4.07 5.74
CA GLY A 129 17.56 3.83 4.35
C GLY A 129 17.39 2.39 3.85
N LEU A 130 16.93 1.46 4.70
CA LEU A 130 16.66 0.07 4.35
C LEU A 130 15.21 -0.11 3.90
N GLN A 131 14.98 -0.99 2.92
CA GLN A 131 13.63 -1.45 2.59
C GLN A 131 13.25 -2.62 3.52
N ILE A 132 12.38 -2.34 4.47
CA ILE A 132 11.85 -3.29 5.44
C ILE A 132 10.52 -3.85 4.92
N THR A 133 10.39 -5.18 4.85
CA THR A 133 9.13 -5.83 4.45
C THR A 133 8.06 -5.65 5.54
N LEU A 134 6.77 -5.78 5.19
CA LEU A 134 5.69 -5.67 6.17
C LEU A 134 5.78 -6.68 7.33
N PRO A 135 6.18 -7.95 7.13
CA PRO A 135 6.40 -8.88 8.22
C PRO A 135 7.50 -8.45 9.19
N GLN A 136 8.64 -8.00 8.67
CA GLN A 136 9.75 -7.46 9.46
C GLN A 136 9.31 -6.20 10.20
N PHE A 137 8.53 -5.34 9.54
CA PHE A 137 8.05 -4.11 10.15
C PHE A 137 7.10 -4.37 11.32
N LEU A 138 6.22 -5.38 11.22
CA LEU A 138 5.36 -5.75 12.36
C LEU A 138 6.19 -6.25 13.55
N GLU A 139 7.23 -7.04 13.29
CA GLU A 139 8.14 -7.54 14.31
C GLU A 139 8.92 -6.39 14.99
N LEU A 140 9.47 -5.45 14.22
CA LEU A 140 10.13 -4.26 14.75
C LEU A 140 9.19 -3.40 15.60
N LEU A 141 7.93 -3.25 15.17
CA LEU A 141 6.91 -2.50 15.91
C LEU A 141 6.56 -3.19 17.23
N SER A 142 6.41 -4.53 17.25
CA SER A 142 6.10 -5.27 18.47
C SER A 142 7.29 -5.30 19.43
N GLU A 143 8.50 -5.56 18.95
CA GLU A 143 9.71 -5.49 19.79
C GLU A 143 9.97 -4.08 20.32
N GLY A 144 9.85 -3.06 19.46
CA GLY A 144 10.02 -1.66 19.87
C GLY A 144 9.01 -1.23 20.93
N LEU A 145 7.76 -1.71 20.85
CA LEU A 145 6.79 -1.49 21.91
C LEU A 145 7.20 -2.14 23.23
N LEU A 146 7.77 -3.35 23.20
CA LEU A 146 8.24 -4.03 24.41
C LEU A 146 9.43 -3.30 25.03
N TYR A 147 10.37 -2.79 24.21
CA TYR A 147 11.50 -1.99 24.68
C TYR A 147 11.01 -0.68 25.33
N ILE A 148 10.06 0.00 24.68
CA ILE A 148 9.41 1.19 25.24
C ILE A 148 8.74 0.87 26.58
N ASN A 149 8.05 -0.27 26.68
CA ASN A 149 7.34 -0.66 27.90
C ASN A 149 8.29 -1.07 29.05
N SER A 150 9.46 -1.63 28.73
CA SER A 150 10.49 -2.00 29.71
C SER A 150 11.46 -0.87 30.04
N GLY A 151 11.43 0.24 29.28
CA GLY A 151 12.37 1.36 29.42
C GLY A 151 13.73 1.13 28.76
N GLN A 152 13.83 0.13 27.88
CA GLN A 152 15.05 -0.14 27.11
C GLN A 152 15.25 0.89 25.99
N THR A 153 16.50 1.31 25.79
CA THR A 153 16.89 2.33 24.79
C THR A 153 17.87 1.80 23.73
N SER A 154 18.19 0.51 23.78
CA SER A 154 19.02 -0.16 22.78
C SER A 154 18.35 -0.16 21.41
N SER A 155 19.18 -0.21 20.36
CA SER A 155 18.69 -0.41 19.00
C SER A 155 18.21 -1.85 18.81
N ILE A 156 17.23 -2.03 17.92
CA ILE A 156 16.61 -3.32 17.60
C ILE A 156 17.29 -3.85 16.34
N THR A 157 17.64 -5.13 16.33
CA THR A 157 18.22 -5.76 15.13
C THR A 157 17.10 -6.26 14.22
N VAL A 158 17.12 -5.89 12.94
CA VAL A 158 16.18 -6.39 11.94
C VAL A 158 16.36 -7.90 11.78
N GLN A 159 15.28 -8.64 12.01
CA GLN A 159 15.21 -10.08 11.79
C GLN A 159 14.65 -10.41 10.41
N GLU A 160 14.96 -11.60 9.89
CA GLU A 160 14.29 -12.13 8.70
C GLU A 160 12.95 -12.76 9.12
N VAL A 161 11.85 -12.21 8.62
CA VAL A 161 10.50 -12.65 8.98
C VAL A 161 9.67 -12.88 7.72
N SER A 162 9.14 -14.08 7.58
CA SER A 162 8.28 -14.44 6.45
C SER A 162 6.80 -14.10 6.69
N ASN A 163 6.04 -14.01 5.59
CA ASN A 163 4.59 -13.79 5.62
C ASN A 163 3.83 -14.90 6.37
N PRO A 164 2.64 -14.59 6.94
CA PRO A 164 1.73 -15.63 7.42
C PRO A 164 1.25 -16.50 6.26
N THR A 165 0.99 -17.78 6.53
CA THR A 165 0.61 -18.74 5.49
C THR A 165 -0.88 -18.73 5.17
N ASN A 166 -1.73 -18.39 6.15
CA ASN A 166 -3.19 -18.35 5.98
C ASN A 166 -3.80 -17.31 6.93
N PRO A 167 -3.64 -16.01 6.65
CA PRO A 167 -4.12 -14.94 7.53
C PRO A 167 -5.63 -14.99 7.72
N TYR A 168 -6.10 -14.74 8.95
CA TYR A 168 -7.53 -14.78 9.29
C TYR A 168 -7.90 -13.67 10.26
N GLU A 169 -9.10 -13.10 10.11
CA GLU A 169 -9.59 -12.03 10.98
C GLU A 169 -11.05 -12.25 11.39
N SER A 170 -11.34 -11.98 12.66
CA SER A 170 -12.70 -11.93 13.22
C SER A 170 -12.87 -10.79 14.23
N VAL A 171 -11.91 -9.86 14.28
CA VAL A 171 -11.91 -8.75 15.25
C VAL A 171 -13.08 -7.81 15.00
N LYS A 172 -13.75 -7.40 16.08
CA LYS A 172 -14.79 -6.35 16.07
C LYS A 172 -14.17 -4.99 16.40
N SER A 173 -14.81 -3.93 15.93
CA SER A 173 -14.38 -2.58 16.27
C SER A 173 -14.50 -2.32 17.78
N GLY A 174 -13.50 -1.67 18.36
CA GLY A 174 -13.45 -1.40 19.79
C GLY A 174 -12.07 -0.96 20.25
N ASN A 175 -11.85 -0.94 21.56
CA ASN A 175 -10.58 -0.53 22.15
C ASN A 175 -9.83 -1.74 22.70
N ILE A 176 -8.55 -1.85 22.34
CA ILE A 176 -7.59 -2.79 22.95
C ILE A 176 -6.83 -2.03 24.03
N GLN A 177 -6.87 -2.54 25.26
CA GLN A 177 -6.25 -1.90 26.42
C GLN A 177 -4.73 -2.09 26.42
N LYS A 178 -4.00 -1.23 27.16
CA LYS A 178 -2.54 -1.31 27.29
C LYS A 178 -2.01 -2.68 27.66
N THR A 179 -2.57 -3.26 28.71
CA THR A 179 -2.16 -4.60 29.17
C THR A 179 -2.34 -5.65 28.07
N GLU A 180 -3.35 -5.50 27.23
CA GLU A 180 -3.66 -6.45 26.17
C GLU A 180 -2.76 -6.27 24.94
N TYR A 181 -2.56 -5.05 24.42
CA TYR A 181 -1.70 -4.87 23.25
C TYR A 181 -0.23 -5.16 23.56
N VAL A 182 0.21 -5.03 24.82
CA VAL A 182 1.54 -5.48 25.27
C VAL A 182 1.64 -7.00 25.22
N GLN A 183 0.65 -7.72 25.77
CA GLN A 183 0.61 -9.19 25.69
C GLN A 183 0.50 -9.71 24.26
N ILE A 184 -0.19 -8.99 23.36
CA ILE A 184 -0.24 -9.33 21.93
C ILE A 184 1.16 -9.18 21.32
N ALA A 185 1.95 -8.16 21.69
CA ALA A 185 3.30 -7.97 21.18
C ALA A 185 4.23 -9.11 21.63
N GLU A 186 4.16 -9.52 22.90
CA GLU A 186 4.89 -10.68 23.44
C GLU A 186 4.55 -11.97 22.66
N LYS A 187 3.27 -12.19 22.35
CA LYS A 187 2.82 -13.35 21.57
C LYS A 187 3.32 -13.33 20.13
N ILE A 188 3.39 -12.14 19.50
CA ILE A 188 3.93 -11.98 18.15
C ILE A 188 5.40 -12.37 18.15
N ASN A 189 6.21 -11.77 19.02
CA ASN A 189 7.66 -12.02 19.07
C ASN A 189 7.96 -13.48 19.39
N THR A 190 7.29 -14.05 20.41
CA THR A 190 7.44 -15.48 20.76
C THR A 190 7.11 -16.39 19.57
N PHE A 191 6.08 -16.06 18.79
CA PHE A 191 5.73 -16.85 17.61
C PHE A 191 6.78 -16.71 16.51
N VAL A 192 7.25 -15.49 16.25
CA VAL A 192 8.28 -15.22 15.23
C VAL A 192 9.58 -15.96 15.58
N ASP A 193 10.06 -15.87 16.82
CA ASP A 193 11.26 -16.55 17.29
C ASP A 193 11.19 -18.07 17.08
N ALA A 194 10.00 -18.64 17.29
CA ALA A 194 9.77 -20.08 17.14
C ALA A 194 9.55 -20.54 15.68
N ASN A 195 9.09 -19.67 14.79
CA ASN A 195 8.57 -20.08 13.46
C ASN A 195 9.21 -19.35 12.26
N GLY A 196 10.02 -18.30 12.47
CA GLY A 196 10.61 -17.48 11.41
C GLY A 196 9.60 -16.75 10.52
N ARG A 197 8.34 -16.65 10.96
CA ARG A 197 7.24 -16.04 10.20
C ARG A 197 6.21 -15.44 11.14
N LEU A 198 5.38 -14.54 10.62
CA LEU A 198 4.25 -14.01 11.38
C LEU A 198 3.15 -15.06 11.62
N PRO A 199 2.42 -14.95 12.75
CA PRO A 199 1.25 -15.77 12.99
C PRO A 199 0.12 -15.42 12.01
N ASN A 200 -0.72 -16.40 11.70
CA ASN A 200 -1.91 -16.19 10.86
C ASN A 200 -2.91 -15.20 11.50
N TYR A 201 -2.93 -15.15 12.82
CA TYR A 201 -3.67 -14.19 13.62
C TYR A 201 -3.15 -14.18 15.05
N VAL A 202 -3.50 -13.16 15.82
CA VAL A 202 -3.37 -13.16 17.28
C VAL A 202 -4.75 -12.98 17.91
N SER A 203 -5.03 -13.72 18.98
CA SER A 203 -6.31 -13.62 19.70
C SER A 203 -6.31 -12.40 20.63
N SER A 204 -7.43 -11.66 20.60
CA SER A 204 -7.76 -10.54 21.49
C SER A 204 -9.16 -10.72 22.09
N SER A 205 -9.49 -9.86 23.05
CA SER A 205 -10.81 -9.67 23.65
C SER A 205 -11.89 -9.31 22.62
N LEU A 206 -11.49 -8.74 21.48
CA LEU A 206 -12.40 -8.33 20.39
C LEU A 206 -12.46 -9.33 19.23
N GLY A 207 -11.69 -10.43 19.28
CA GLY A 207 -11.62 -11.45 18.23
C GLY A 207 -10.20 -11.71 17.74
N LYS A 208 -10.07 -12.42 16.60
CA LYS A 208 -8.76 -12.72 15.99
C LYS A 208 -8.32 -11.57 15.09
N ILE A 209 -7.11 -11.07 15.30
CA ILE A 209 -6.53 -9.94 14.58
C ILE A 209 -5.49 -10.46 13.58
N ARG A 210 -5.62 -10.11 12.30
CA ARG A 210 -4.64 -10.42 11.24
C ARG A 210 -3.48 -9.43 11.22
N TYR A 211 -2.40 -9.78 10.53
CA TYR A 211 -1.17 -8.99 10.57
C TYR A 211 -1.32 -7.54 10.05
N GLU A 212 -2.19 -7.28 9.09
CA GLU A 212 -2.37 -5.92 8.55
C GLU A 212 -3.01 -4.98 9.57
N SER A 213 -4.04 -5.48 10.27
CA SER A 213 -4.62 -4.80 11.43
C SER A 213 -3.58 -4.55 12.51
N LEU A 214 -2.70 -5.52 12.78
CA LEU A 214 -1.63 -5.40 13.78
C LEU A 214 -0.61 -4.32 13.38
N ILE A 215 -0.18 -4.27 12.10
CA ILE A 215 0.76 -3.25 11.61
C ILE A 215 0.19 -1.85 11.86
N TYR A 216 -1.07 -1.62 11.48
CA TYR A 216 -1.70 -0.33 11.68
C TYR A 216 -1.94 -0.02 13.17
N LEU A 217 -2.33 -1.02 13.97
CA LEU A 217 -2.50 -0.90 15.42
C LEU A 217 -1.20 -0.43 16.09
N TYR A 218 -0.09 -1.12 15.85
CA TYR A 218 1.19 -0.80 16.46
C TYR A 218 1.82 0.46 15.88
N SER A 219 1.61 0.77 14.60
CA SER A 219 2.02 2.06 14.02
C SER A 219 1.39 3.23 14.78
N LYS A 220 0.10 3.15 15.12
CA LYS A 220 -0.58 4.16 15.95
C LYS A 220 0.00 4.25 17.36
N ILE A 221 0.33 3.11 17.98
CA ILE A 221 0.87 3.10 19.35
C ILE A 221 2.26 3.73 19.39
N VAL A 222 3.13 3.35 18.46
CA VAL A 222 4.51 3.84 18.38
C VAL A 222 4.55 5.33 17.99
N ASP A 223 3.73 5.76 17.03
CA ASP A 223 3.53 7.19 16.71
C ASP A 223 3.02 8.00 17.91
N PHE A 224 2.05 7.45 18.65
CA PHE A 224 1.55 8.09 19.88
C PHE A 224 2.67 8.24 20.91
N TYR A 225 3.50 7.22 21.12
CA TYR A 225 4.64 7.30 22.02
C TYR A 225 5.64 8.37 21.59
N GLY A 226 6.02 8.41 20.31
CA GLY A 226 6.92 9.44 19.77
C GLY A 226 6.43 10.86 20.01
N THR A 227 5.12 11.08 19.99
CA THR A 227 4.51 12.39 20.24
C THR A 227 4.33 12.70 21.73
N ASN A 228 3.98 11.71 22.55
CA ASN A 228 3.50 11.93 23.92
C ASN A 228 4.48 11.49 25.01
N GLY A 229 5.59 10.82 24.67
CA GLY A 229 6.55 10.27 25.63
C GLY A 229 6.00 9.17 26.54
N ARG A 230 4.81 8.64 26.24
CA ARG A 230 4.15 7.57 27.00
C ARG A 230 3.31 6.68 26.10
N LEU A 231 3.13 5.42 26.49
CA LEU A 231 2.21 4.52 25.79
C LEU A 231 0.74 4.94 26.03
N PRO A 232 -0.15 4.76 25.04
CA PRO A 232 -1.56 5.09 25.19
C PRO A 232 -2.25 4.10 26.13
N THR A 233 -3.24 4.53 26.91
CA THR A 233 -3.98 3.61 27.82
C THR A 233 -4.79 2.56 27.06
N TYR A 234 -5.19 2.89 25.84
CA TYR A 234 -5.86 2.01 24.89
C TYR A 234 -5.60 2.48 23.46
N VAL A 235 -5.84 1.61 22.49
CA VAL A 235 -5.87 1.97 21.07
C VAL A 235 -7.13 1.41 20.43
N SER A 236 -7.79 2.22 19.60
CA SER A 236 -8.95 1.75 18.86
C SER A 236 -8.52 0.85 17.70
N ILE A 237 -9.27 -0.20 17.46
CA ILE A 237 -9.11 -1.11 16.33
C ILE A 237 -10.44 -1.27 15.61
N THR A 238 -10.36 -1.57 14.33
CA THR A 238 -11.46 -2.12 13.54
C THR A 238 -10.85 -3.13 12.57
N ALA A 239 -11.66 -4.05 12.04
CA ALA A 239 -11.18 -5.09 11.13
C ALA A 239 -10.50 -4.45 9.90
N TRP A 240 -9.37 -5.04 9.47
CA TRP A 240 -8.65 -4.58 8.28
C TRP A 240 -9.53 -4.69 7.04
N THR A 241 -10.39 -5.70 6.95
CA THR A 241 -11.37 -5.80 5.85
C THR A 241 -12.33 -4.62 5.77
N GLY A 242 -12.58 -3.92 6.90
CA GLY A 242 -13.37 -2.70 6.94
C GLY A 242 -12.56 -1.41 6.69
N LEU A 243 -11.22 -1.48 6.78
CA LEU A 243 -10.30 -0.35 6.52
C LEU A 243 -9.61 -0.43 5.16
N SER A 244 -9.52 -1.61 4.55
CA SER A 244 -8.68 -1.84 3.38
C SER A 244 -9.41 -1.71 2.05
N SER A 245 -8.79 -0.95 1.16
CA SER A 245 -9.16 -0.70 -0.24
C SER A 245 -8.42 -1.63 -1.20
N GLU A 246 -7.33 -2.24 -0.73
CA GLU A 246 -6.57 -3.26 -1.46
C GLU A 246 -7.18 -4.64 -1.28
N GLY A 247 -7.63 -5.22 -2.38
CA GLY A 247 -8.04 -6.61 -2.41
C GLY A 247 -9.30 -6.86 -1.58
N THR A 248 -10.39 -6.19 -1.93
CA THR A 248 -11.72 -6.71 -1.59
C THR A 248 -11.92 -8.02 -2.35
N THR A 249 -11.41 -9.13 -1.82
CA THR A 249 -12.13 -10.39 -1.93
C THR A 249 -13.44 -10.12 -1.20
N ILE A 250 -14.46 -9.76 -1.98
CA ILE A 250 -15.79 -9.44 -1.49
C ILE A 250 -16.33 -10.69 -0.77
N THR A 251 -16.08 -10.80 0.54
CA THR A 251 -16.74 -11.79 1.41
C THR A 251 -18.08 -11.29 1.91
N ASP A 252 -18.46 -10.06 1.54
CA ASP A 252 -19.83 -9.56 1.67
C ASP A 252 -20.71 -10.26 0.63
N SER A 253 -21.44 -11.28 1.08
CA SER A 253 -22.42 -12.02 0.28
C SER A 253 -23.44 -11.10 -0.41
N SER A 254 -23.70 -9.89 0.13
CA SER A 254 -24.60 -8.93 -0.48
C SER A 254 -24.07 -8.31 -1.78
N LEU A 255 -22.74 -8.27 -1.95
CA LEU A 255 -22.07 -7.67 -3.11
C LEU A 255 -21.72 -8.69 -4.19
N GLN A 256 -21.70 -9.98 -3.88
CA GLN A 256 -21.38 -11.05 -4.83
C GLN A 256 -22.25 -11.02 -6.09
N LYS A 257 -23.55 -10.70 -5.95
CA LYS A 257 -24.47 -10.54 -7.09
C LYS A 257 -24.05 -9.43 -8.06
N TYR A 258 -23.30 -8.43 -7.59
CA TYR A 258 -22.82 -7.31 -8.41
C TYR A 258 -21.46 -7.59 -9.08
N LEU A 259 -20.88 -8.78 -8.88
CA LEU A 259 -19.71 -9.28 -9.60
C LEU A 259 -20.08 -10.25 -10.73
N GLN A 260 -21.27 -10.86 -10.68
CA GLN A 260 -21.67 -11.87 -11.64
C GLN A 260 -21.91 -11.30 -13.03
N PRO A 261 -21.62 -12.05 -14.11
CA PRO A 261 -22.05 -11.69 -15.46
C PRO A 261 -23.57 -11.75 -15.57
N THR A 262 -24.13 -11.03 -16.55
CA THR A 262 -25.56 -11.10 -16.90
C THR A 262 -25.71 -11.14 -18.42
N ALA A 263 -26.92 -11.34 -18.95
CA ALA A 263 -27.14 -11.50 -20.40
C ALA A 263 -26.54 -10.35 -21.23
N ASN A 264 -26.73 -9.12 -20.75
CA ASN A 264 -26.25 -7.90 -21.41
C ASN A 264 -24.97 -7.31 -20.78
N CYS A 265 -24.50 -7.88 -19.67
CA CYS A 265 -23.28 -7.49 -18.97
C CYS A 265 -22.29 -8.65 -18.98
N GLN A 266 -21.70 -8.92 -20.15
CA GLN A 266 -20.90 -10.13 -20.40
C GLN A 266 -19.47 -10.04 -19.80
N SER A 267 -19.35 -9.78 -18.49
CA SER A 267 -18.08 -9.57 -17.77
C SER A 267 -17.11 -10.76 -17.81
N THR A 268 -17.61 -11.97 -18.07
CA THR A 268 -16.77 -13.18 -18.18
C THR A 268 -16.21 -13.40 -19.58
N SER A 269 -16.64 -12.63 -20.58
CA SER A 269 -16.12 -12.68 -21.96
C SER A 269 -14.61 -12.42 -21.99
N SER A 270 -13.88 -13.22 -22.77
CA SER A 270 -12.44 -13.03 -22.97
C SER A 270 -12.11 -11.62 -23.47
N THR A 271 -12.88 -11.09 -24.43
CA THR A 271 -12.69 -9.72 -24.95
C THR A 271 -12.81 -8.67 -23.86
N ILE A 272 -13.82 -8.77 -23.00
CA ILE A 272 -14.03 -7.83 -21.89
C ILE A 272 -12.91 -7.97 -20.84
N LYS A 273 -12.51 -9.19 -20.50
CA LYS A 273 -11.41 -9.44 -19.55
C LYS A 273 -10.09 -8.85 -20.05
N THR A 274 -9.70 -9.16 -21.29
CA THR A 274 -8.46 -8.65 -21.88
C THR A 274 -8.43 -7.13 -21.92
N LEU A 275 -9.53 -6.50 -22.35
CA LEU A 275 -9.63 -5.05 -22.37
C LEU A 275 -9.60 -4.45 -20.95
N SER A 276 -10.33 -5.03 -20.00
CA SER A 276 -10.33 -4.59 -18.61
C SER A 276 -8.93 -4.67 -18.00
N THR A 277 -8.20 -5.78 -18.20
CA THR A 277 -6.80 -5.91 -17.81
C THR A 277 -5.91 -4.87 -18.47
N SER A 278 -6.10 -4.58 -19.77
CA SER A 278 -5.33 -3.55 -20.48
C SER A 278 -5.58 -2.15 -19.94
N ILE A 279 -6.84 -1.78 -19.67
CA ILE A 279 -7.20 -0.46 -19.13
C ILE A 279 -6.63 -0.27 -17.73
N THR A 280 -6.61 -1.36 -16.94
CA THR A 280 -6.21 -1.34 -15.53
C THR A 280 -4.73 -1.67 -15.30
N ALA A 281 -3.97 -1.87 -16.38
CA ALA A 281 -2.55 -2.24 -16.30
C ALA A 281 -1.74 -1.17 -15.56
N GLY A 282 -0.92 -1.60 -14.60
CA GLY A 282 -0.11 -0.71 -13.76
C GLY A 282 -0.88 0.07 -12.69
N LEU A 283 -2.21 0.02 -12.68
CA LEU A 283 -3.02 0.65 -11.64
C LEU A 283 -3.18 -0.28 -10.45
N THR A 284 -2.81 0.21 -9.28
CA THR A 284 -2.83 -0.58 -8.04
C THR A 284 -4.08 -0.32 -7.21
N SER A 285 -4.65 0.89 -7.24
CA SER A 285 -5.85 1.24 -6.47
C SER A 285 -7.16 0.81 -7.16
N THR A 286 -8.13 0.34 -6.39
CA THR A 286 -9.49 0.02 -6.87
C THR A 286 -10.15 1.25 -7.49
N TYR A 287 -10.00 2.42 -6.85
CA TYR A 287 -10.46 3.70 -7.40
C TYR A 287 -9.81 4.03 -8.74
N GLY A 288 -8.48 3.89 -8.86
CA GLY A 288 -7.76 4.15 -10.10
C GLY A 288 -8.25 3.25 -11.23
N LYS A 289 -8.43 1.95 -10.96
CA LYS A 289 -9.01 1.00 -11.91
C LYS A 289 -10.43 1.38 -12.33
N ALA A 290 -11.30 1.69 -11.38
CA ALA A 290 -12.69 2.08 -11.64
C ALA A 290 -12.77 3.37 -12.47
N GLN A 291 -11.96 4.37 -12.12
CA GLN A 291 -11.88 5.64 -12.85
C GLN A 291 -11.33 5.45 -14.27
N ALA A 292 -10.28 4.64 -14.45
CA ALA A 292 -9.72 4.34 -15.76
C ALA A 292 -10.74 3.63 -16.67
N ILE A 293 -11.49 2.67 -16.13
CA ILE A 293 -12.58 1.98 -16.85
C ILE A 293 -13.67 2.97 -17.25
N PHE A 294 -14.13 3.80 -16.32
CA PHE A 294 -15.13 4.83 -16.59
C PHE A 294 -14.66 5.79 -17.70
N ASN A 295 -13.45 6.34 -17.57
CA ASN A 295 -12.90 7.29 -18.54
C ASN A 295 -12.76 6.62 -19.91
N TRP A 296 -12.24 5.39 -19.96
CA TRP A 296 -12.06 4.68 -21.21
C TRP A 296 -13.41 4.50 -21.94
N VAL A 297 -14.47 4.08 -21.26
CA VAL A 297 -15.79 3.94 -21.91
C VAL A 297 -16.31 5.29 -22.39
N ARG A 298 -16.24 6.32 -21.53
CA ARG A 298 -16.68 7.68 -21.86
C ARG A 298 -15.97 8.23 -23.09
N ASP A 299 -14.67 8.02 -23.18
CA ASP A 299 -13.82 8.62 -24.20
C ASP A 299 -13.81 7.80 -25.51
N ASN A 300 -14.27 6.54 -25.49
CA ASN A 300 -14.22 5.63 -26.64
C ASN A 300 -15.58 5.27 -27.24
N LEU A 301 -16.68 5.74 -26.66
CA LEU A 301 -18.03 5.51 -27.16
C LEU A 301 -18.74 6.83 -27.45
N SER A 302 -19.45 6.88 -28.59
CA SER A 302 -20.40 7.96 -28.87
C SER A 302 -21.80 7.61 -28.38
N TYR A 303 -22.59 8.61 -28.01
CA TYR A 303 -24.00 8.36 -27.68
C TYR A 303 -24.83 8.07 -28.93
N SER A 304 -25.78 7.14 -28.84
CA SER A 304 -26.78 6.90 -29.88
C SER A 304 -28.16 6.64 -29.28
N TYR A 305 -29.17 7.25 -29.89
CA TYR A 305 -30.54 7.18 -29.41
C TYR A 305 -31.23 5.89 -29.88
N TYR A 306 -31.62 5.07 -28.92
CA TYR A 306 -32.57 3.97 -29.07
C TYR A 306 -33.09 3.58 -27.68
N ASN A 307 -34.22 2.87 -27.64
CA ASN A 307 -34.86 2.48 -26.40
C ASN A 307 -34.20 1.23 -25.81
N ASN A 308 -34.09 1.21 -24.48
CA ASN A 308 -33.67 0.07 -23.66
C ASN A 308 -32.34 -0.58 -24.10
N THR A 309 -32.09 -1.80 -23.65
CA THR A 309 -30.90 -2.54 -24.03
C THR A 309 -31.04 -3.09 -25.45
N LYS A 310 -30.05 -2.84 -26.31
CA LYS A 310 -30.02 -3.40 -27.68
C LYS A 310 -28.74 -4.13 -28.00
N LYS A 311 -27.61 -3.69 -27.45
CA LYS A 311 -26.27 -4.16 -27.81
C LYS A 311 -25.61 -4.98 -26.71
N GLY A 312 -25.94 -4.71 -25.44
CA GLY A 312 -25.18 -5.17 -24.29
C GLY A 312 -23.73 -4.64 -24.31
N ALA A 313 -22.90 -5.10 -23.37
CA ALA A 313 -21.52 -4.65 -23.23
C ALA A 313 -20.68 -4.96 -24.49
N LEU A 314 -20.76 -6.19 -25.00
CA LEU A 314 -19.98 -6.60 -26.18
C LEU A 314 -20.40 -5.86 -27.46
N GLY A 315 -21.71 -5.68 -27.67
CA GLY A 315 -22.18 -4.95 -28.83
C GLY A 315 -21.85 -3.45 -28.74
N ALA A 316 -21.92 -2.85 -27.55
CA ALA A 316 -21.49 -1.47 -27.32
C ALA A 316 -20.00 -1.28 -27.59
N LEU A 317 -19.17 -2.22 -27.11
CA LEU A 317 -17.73 -2.24 -27.35
C LEU A 317 -17.40 -2.35 -28.84
N SER A 318 -18.06 -3.27 -29.54
CA SER A 318 -17.87 -3.49 -30.98
C SER A 318 -18.31 -2.27 -31.80
N ALA A 319 -19.49 -1.72 -31.50
CA ALA A 319 -20.06 -0.63 -32.26
C ALA A 319 -19.44 0.75 -31.96
N ARG A 320 -18.70 0.91 -30.86
CA ARG A 320 -18.15 2.19 -30.38
C ARG A 320 -19.19 3.31 -30.23
N SER A 321 -20.44 2.90 -30.04
CA SER A 321 -21.57 3.79 -29.90
C SER A 321 -22.74 3.07 -29.23
N ALA A 322 -23.43 3.73 -28.30
CA ALA A 322 -24.49 3.12 -27.49
C ALA A 322 -25.41 4.15 -26.84
N ASN A 323 -26.59 3.72 -26.38
CA ASN A 323 -27.44 4.52 -25.49
C ASN A 323 -26.97 4.41 -24.02
N CYS A 324 -27.75 4.95 -23.08
CA CYS A 324 -27.43 4.95 -21.66
C CYS A 324 -27.37 3.54 -21.02
N CYS A 325 -28.26 2.63 -21.42
CA CYS A 325 -28.28 1.25 -20.91
C CYS A 325 -27.01 0.51 -21.34
N ASP A 326 -26.70 0.57 -22.63
CA ASP A 326 -25.56 -0.14 -23.22
C ASP A 326 -24.20 0.48 -22.83
N HIS A 327 -24.11 1.79 -22.59
CA HIS A 327 -22.95 2.40 -21.93
C HIS A 327 -22.75 1.82 -20.53
N SER A 328 -23.82 1.79 -19.73
CA SER A 328 -23.78 1.26 -18.36
C SER A 328 -23.37 -0.21 -18.33
N HIS A 329 -23.86 -1.01 -19.28
CA HIS A 329 -23.45 -2.40 -19.45
C HIS A 329 -21.95 -2.54 -19.68
N LEU A 330 -21.37 -1.74 -20.57
CA LEU A 330 -19.94 -1.82 -20.85
C LEU A 330 -19.08 -1.39 -19.65
N VAL A 331 -19.45 -0.29 -18.98
CA VAL A 331 -18.75 0.15 -17.75
C VAL A 331 -18.77 -0.96 -16.70
N ILE A 332 -19.95 -1.53 -16.42
CA ILE A 332 -20.10 -2.57 -15.39
C ILE A 332 -19.41 -3.86 -15.81
N ALA A 333 -19.47 -4.26 -17.08
CA ALA A 333 -18.82 -5.48 -17.55
C ALA A 333 -17.30 -5.41 -17.38
N LEU A 334 -16.68 -4.28 -17.75
CA LEU A 334 -15.26 -4.03 -17.55
C LEU A 334 -14.90 -3.98 -16.05
N ALA A 335 -15.72 -3.31 -15.24
CA ALA A 335 -15.50 -3.21 -13.79
C ALA A 335 -15.58 -4.58 -13.10
N ARG A 336 -16.62 -5.37 -13.39
CA ARG A 336 -16.78 -6.73 -12.87
C ARG A 336 -15.63 -7.65 -13.30
N ALA A 337 -15.13 -7.51 -14.53
CA ALA A 337 -13.96 -8.23 -15.00
C ALA A 337 -12.67 -7.85 -14.25
N ALA A 338 -12.58 -6.63 -13.72
CA ALA A 338 -11.51 -6.18 -12.83
C ALA A 338 -11.75 -6.51 -11.33
N GLY A 339 -12.80 -7.26 -11.01
CA GLY A 339 -13.17 -7.59 -9.62
C GLY A 339 -13.89 -6.47 -8.86
N ILE A 340 -14.40 -5.46 -9.56
CA ILE A 340 -15.07 -4.30 -8.97
C ILE A 340 -16.59 -4.49 -9.08
N PRO A 341 -17.33 -4.56 -7.96
CA PRO A 341 -18.78 -4.70 -8.01
C PRO A 341 -19.44 -3.52 -8.72
N GLY A 342 -20.34 -3.80 -9.67
CA GLY A 342 -21.05 -2.78 -10.43
C GLY A 342 -22.57 -3.02 -10.43
N ARG A 343 -23.35 -1.94 -10.37
CA ARG A 343 -24.82 -1.98 -10.38
C ARG A 343 -25.41 -0.86 -11.23
N TYR A 344 -26.65 -1.03 -11.65
CA TYR A 344 -27.38 -0.05 -12.46
C TYR A 344 -28.27 0.81 -11.58
N ILE A 345 -28.35 2.10 -11.89
CA ILE A 345 -29.31 3.04 -11.31
C ILE A 345 -30.23 3.52 -12.43
N HIS A 346 -31.51 3.25 -12.27
CA HIS A 346 -32.56 3.69 -13.18
C HIS A 346 -33.24 4.93 -12.59
N VAL A 347 -33.29 5.99 -13.38
CA VAL A 347 -34.06 7.21 -13.11
C VAL A 347 -34.97 7.48 -14.31
N TYR A 348 -35.88 8.44 -14.21
CA TYR A 348 -36.77 8.76 -15.32
C TYR A 348 -35.98 9.11 -16.61
N GLY A 349 -36.17 8.30 -17.66
CA GLY A 349 -35.54 8.50 -18.97
C GLY A 349 -34.05 8.21 -19.06
N HIS A 350 -33.40 7.69 -18.00
CA HIS A 350 -31.95 7.46 -18.00
C HIS A 350 -31.52 6.30 -17.10
N VAL A 351 -30.45 5.62 -17.51
CA VAL A 351 -29.78 4.59 -16.72
C VAL A 351 -28.30 4.91 -16.67
N TYR A 352 -27.70 4.83 -15.49
CA TYR A 352 -26.27 4.95 -15.32
C TYR A 352 -25.72 3.88 -14.38
N SER A 353 -24.42 3.63 -14.48
CA SER A 353 -23.73 2.68 -13.60
C SER A 353 -23.27 3.30 -12.28
N GLN A 354 -23.20 2.46 -11.24
CA GLN A 354 -22.45 2.72 -10.02
C GLN A 354 -21.42 1.60 -9.80
N LEU A 355 -20.22 1.97 -9.34
CA LEU A 355 -19.14 1.05 -9.02
C LEU A 355 -18.82 1.12 -7.52
N TYR A 356 -18.67 -0.03 -6.88
CA TYR A 356 -18.31 -0.13 -5.47
C TYR A 356 -16.79 -0.08 -5.32
N VAL A 357 -16.31 0.99 -4.69
CA VAL A 357 -14.90 1.27 -4.50
C VAL A 357 -14.72 1.64 -3.04
N ASP A 358 -13.81 0.94 -2.36
CA ASP A 358 -13.31 1.33 -1.04
C ASP A 358 -14.43 1.61 -0.02
N GLY A 359 -15.42 0.70 0.05
CA GLY A 359 -16.53 0.81 1.00
C GLY A 359 -17.73 1.63 0.53
N LYS A 360 -17.70 2.21 -0.68
CA LYS A 360 -18.70 3.18 -1.15
C LYS A 360 -19.09 2.99 -2.62
N TRP A 361 -20.34 3.29 -2.96
CA TRP A 361 -20.81 3.38 -4.33
C TRP A 361 -20.49 4.73 -4.97
N TYR A 362 -19.79 4.71 -6.10
CA TYR A 362 -19.48 5.87 -6.93
C TYR A 362 -20.27 5.85 -8.22
N ASN A 363 -20.86 6.97 -8.61
CA ASN A 363 -21.56 7.12 -9.89
C ASN A 363 -20.55 7.07 -11.05
N ALA A 364 -20.90 6.34 -12.09
CA ALA A 364 -20.06 6.11 -13.26
C ALA A 364 -20.92 6.28 -14.53
N ASP A 365 -21.43 7.48 -14.77
CA ASP A 365 -22.29 7.78 -15.93
C ASP A 365 -21.45 8.17 -17.16
N ALA A 366 -21.09 7.21 -18.00
CA ALA A 366 -20.10 7.39 -19.06
C ALA A 366 -20.68 7.92 -20.39
N ILE A 367 -21.90 8.45 -20.43
CA ILE A 367 -22.58 8.77 -21.70
C ILE A 367 -22.04 10.01 -22.44
N ASN A 368 -21.25 10.87 -21.79
CA ASN A 368 -20.70 12.08 -22.39
C ASN A 368 -19.47 12.62 -21.63
N ASN A 369 -18.71 13.49 -22.28
CA ASN A 369 -17.45 14.06 -21.79
C ASN A 369 -17.61 15.07 -20.63
N SER A 370 -18.81 15.58 -20.37
CA SER A 370 -19.07 16.47 -19.24
C SER A 370 -19.20 15.71 -17.91
N ASN A 371 -19.36 14.39 -17.97
CA ASN A 371 -19.43 13.55 -16.78
C ASN A 371 -18.03 13.14 -16.30
N TYR A 372 -17.88 13.04 -14.98
CA TYR A 372 -16.68 12.52 -14.32
C TYR A 372 -17.03 11.44 -13.31
N PHE A 373 -16.07 10.55 -13.04
CA PHE A 373 -16.27 9.44 -12.10
C PHE A 373 -16.53 9.99 -10.70
N GLY A 374 -17.56 9.44 -10.03
CA GLY A 374 -17.98 9.88 -8.70
C GLY A 374 -18.83 11.14 -8.67
N GLN A 375 -19.22 11.71 -9.82
CA GLN A 375 -20.08 12.90 -9.88
C GLN A 375 -21.36 12.69 -9.07
N ALA A 376 -21.66 13.64 -8.18
CA ALA A 376 -22.87 13.62 -7.38
C ALA A 376 -24.11 13.67 -8.29
N LYS A 377 -25.09 12.81 -8.01
CA LYS A 377 -26.39 12.79 -8.68
C LYS A 377 -27.49 12.75 -7.62
N SER A 378 -28.63 13.38 -7.91
CA SER A 378 -29.75 13.35 -6.99
C SER A 378 -30.24 11.93 -6.77
N THR A 379 -30.45 11.56 -5.52
CA THR A 379 -31.01 10.28 -5.11
C THR A 379 -32.54 10.28 -5.06
N SER A 380 -33.17 11.46 -5.13
CA SER A 380 -34.63 11.63 -5.01
C SER A 380 -35.44 11.03 -6.17
N ASN A 381 -34.79 10.74 -7.31
CA ASN A 381 -35.45 10.36 -8.55
C ASN A 381 -35.12 8.91 -8.98
N ILE A 382 -34.57 8.10 -8.08
CA ILE A 382 -34.21 6.70 -8.36
C ILE A 382 -35.47 5.85 -8.41
N LEU A 383 -35.76 5.30 -9.59
CA LEU A 383 -36.85 4.35 -9.83
C LEU A 383 -36.46 2.92 -9.47
N GLY A 384 -35.16 2.59 -9.56
CA GLY A 384 -34.67 1.28 -9.18
C GLY A 384 -33.16 1.14 -9.19
N THR A 385 -32.67 0.14 -8.45
CA THR A 385 -31.26 -0.25 -8.39
C THR A 385 -31.15 -1.73 -8.71
N TYR A 386 -30.33 -2.09 -9.71
CA TYR A 386 -30.34 -3.43 -10.27
C TYR A 386 -28.95 -4.06 -10.37
N ALA A 387 -28.86 -5.38 -10.20
CA ALA A 387 -27.67 -6.16 -10.58
C ALA A 387 -27.71 -6.53 -12.07
N GLU A 388 -28.90 -6.63 -12.66
CA GLU A 388 -29.18 -6.85 -14.07
C GLU A 388 -30.37 -5.98 -14.48
N LEU A 389 -30.27 -5.25 -15.59
CA LEU A 389 -31.40 -4.48 -16.11
C LEU A 389 -32.48 -5.41 -16.64
N PRO A 390 -33.76 -5.17 -16.31
CA PRO A 390 -34.87 -6.02 -16.76
C PRO A 390 -35.40 -5.64 -18.16
N PHE A 391 -34.76 -4.71 -18.88
CA PHE A 391 -35.23 -4.15 -20.16
C PHE A 391 -34.10 -3.88 -21.15
#